data_AF-A0A9Q1D9N1-F1
#
_entry.id   AF-A0A9Q1D9N1-F1
#
_cell.length_a   1.000
_cell.length_b   1.000
_cell.length_c   1.000
_cell.angle_alpha   90.00
_cell.angle_beta   90.00
_cell.angle_gamma   90.00
#
_symmetry.space_group_name_H-M   'P 1'
#
loop_
_entity.id
_entity.type
_entity.pdbx_description
1 polymer ?
#
loop_
_entity_poly.entity_id
_entity_poly.type
_entity_poly.pdbx_seq_one_letter_code
_entity_poly.pdbx_strand_id
1 'polypeptide(L)'
;MVPYLFYMMVFLAKEDHLLSKPDSPLLSLLGQSTSLPWHFVDSPSYQNIMGYVSTHYPPSLILCRDSASQLILKLLKMAAGFGPAPEGTPHRDMTLKCQAFIHLAVQFLTALDQSGSISTASLESEVEKLLECVMVFNPPETDLQQRHMASCSLFAELLTVLNSAGVPVAEGLGALLQGWVGLRARGPLALPLLTAACRCLASVRHMTRTTEACIQAYFSDGGCVDQYSGWGPILVSLQVPELTVEDFIRESLELGSFLTLFVYVLQKLNQEQTLVNEKKTLVLLNTWISQVFPSGPADEAKLFLWWHKALQLVGVQVEQGGDACGLEPLLLALLSLQTRLAQLGEERFNSGILGAIGLGRKSPLSGRFRVVSRCLSAFLLVQVPSENQLRIQPGTNLQLSVKAQQALATLDSMPSSKQYSEFQEPLAQACQFIRYPGHCLLDGTRLLALLLNSLYAELHYLDIIR
;
A
#
# COMPACT_ATOMS: atom_id res chain seq x y z
N MET A 1 32.64 32.36 -4.76
CA MET A 1 33.62 31.84 -3.79
C MET A 1 33.19 30.51 -3.17
N VAL A 2 31.97 30.38 -2.63
CA VAL A 2 31.50 29.14 -1.98
C VAL A 2 31.50 27.90 -2.92
N PRO A 3 31.04 27.98 -4.19
CA PRO A 3 31.14 26.83 -5.12
C PRO A 3 32.58 26.36 -5.37
N TYR A 4 33.52 27.29 -5.52
CA TYR A 4 34.94 26.97 -5.70
C TYR A 4 35.54 26.34 -4.45
N LEU A 5 35.17 26.81 -3.26
CA LEU A 5 35.58 26.19 -2.00
C LEU A 5 35.06 24.75 -1.91
N PHE A 6 33.77 24.53 -2.23
CA PHE A 6 33.18 23.19 -2.23
C PHE A 6 33.91 22.26 -3.20
N TYR A 7 34.12 22.70 -4.45
CA TYR A 7 34.90 21.94 -5.44
C TYR A 7 36.32 21.67 -4.95
N MET A 8 37.00 22.64 -4.35
CA MET A 8 38.37 22.46 -3.87
C MET A 8 38.47 21.47 -2.71
N MET A 9 37.51 21.49 -1.79
CA MET A 9 37.45 20.50 -0.70
C MET A 9 37.23 19.09 -1.25
N VAL A 10 36.32 18.94 -2.22
CA VAL A 10 36.09 17.65 -2.91
C VAL A 10 37.29 17.23 -3.75
N PHE A 11 37.98 18.15 -4.41
CA PHE A 11 39.16 17.83 -5.21
C PHE A 11 40.33 17.36 -4.33
N LEU A 12 40.64 18.11 -3.26
CA LEU A 12 41.76 17.81 -2.37
C LEU A 12 41.51 16.54 -1.54
N ALA A 13 40.26 16.22 -1.21
CA ALA A 13 39.91 15.03 -0.43
C ALA A 13 40.13 13.70 -1.17
N LYS A 14 40.56 13.75 -2.44
CA LYS A 14 41.03 12.58 -3.20
C LYS A 14 42.53 12.32 -2.99
N GLU A 15 43.27 13.30 -2.51
CA GLU A 15 44.72 13.25 -2.46
C GLU A 15 45.22 12.53 -1.19
N ASP A 16 45.51 11.23 -1.30
CA ASP A 16 45.95 10.36 -0.20
C ASP A 16 47.15 10.94 0.59
N HIS A 17 48.04 11.66 -0.09
CA HIS A 17 49.22 12.27 0.53
C HIS A 17 48.86 13.42 1.51
N LEU A 18 47.69 14.04 1.36
CA LEU A 18 47.16 15.04 2.29
C LEU A 18 46.39 14.39 3.44
N LEU A 19 45.70 13.27 3.17
CA LEU A 19 44.88 12.56 4.15
C LEU A 19 45.69 11.70 5.13
N SER A 20 46.79 11.09 4.65
CA SER A 20 47.64 10.17 5.44
C SER A 20 48.54 10.85 6.47
N LYS A 21 48.58 12.19 6.50
CA LYS A 21 49.37 12.94 7.48
C LYS A 21 48.77 12.84 8.88
N PRO A 22 49.58 12.61 9.94
CA PRO A 22 49.14 12.81 11.31
C PRO A 22 48.57 14.22 11.47
N ASP A 23 47.43 14.36 12.14
CA ASP A 23 46.71 15.63 12.31
C ASP A 23 46.43 16.37 10.99
N SER A 24 46.03 15.63 9.94
CA SER A 24 45.75 16.19 8.62
C SER A 24 44.86 17.45 8.70
N PRO A 25 45.37 18.63 8.30
CA PRO A 25 44.59 19.86 8.28
C PRO A 25 43.37 19.74 7.34
N LEU A 26 43.47 18.90 6.32
CA LEU A 26 42.37 18.63 5.40
C LEU A 26 41.23 17.85 6.07
N LEU A 27 41.54 16.83 6.88
CA LEU A 27 40.52 16.13 7.67
C LEU A 27 39.87 17.07 8.68
N SER A 28 40.64 17.93 9.33
CA SER A 28 40.09 18.97 10.22
C SER A 28 39.17 19.94 9.46
N LEU A 29 39.58 20.40 8.27
CA LEU A 29 38.78 21.30 7.44
C LEU A 29 37.48 20.63 6.97
N LEU A 30 37.55 19.37 6.53
CA LEU A 30 36.38 18.58 6.17
C LEU A 30 35.46 18.34 7.37
N GLY A 31 36.03 18.13 8.56
CA GLY A 31 35.27 18.03 9.82
C GLY A 31 34.50 19.31 10.16
N GLN A 32 35.10 20.48 9.89
CA GLN A 32 34.48 21.80 10.09
C GLN A 32 33.55 22.22 8.94
N SER A 33 33.58 21.51 7.82
CA SER A 33 32.83 21.85 6.61
C SER A 33 31.31 21.89 6.83
N THR A 34 30.80 21.19 7.84
CA THR A 34 29.37 21.10 8.13
C THR A 34 28.77 22.42 8.65
N SER A 35 29.58 23.36 9.11
CA SER A 35 29.12 24.70 9.54
C SER A 35 29.15 25.75 8.43
N LEU A 36 29.59 25.38 7.21
CA LEU A 36 29.67 26.32 6.10
C LEU A 36 28.29 26.51 5.43
N PRO A 37 28.01 27.72 4.90
CA PRO A 37 26.71 28.05 4.32
C PRO A 37 26.58 27.49 2.89
N TRP A 38 26.43 26.16 2.77
CA TRP A 38 26.37 25.50 1.47
C TRP A 38 25.15 25.83 0.62
N HIS A 39 24.13 26.47 1.20
CA HIS A 39 22.99 27.00 0.46
C HIS A 39 23.38 28.06 -0.60
N PHE A 40 24.61 28.59 -0.56
CA PHE A 40 25.17 29.48 -1.60
C PHE A 40 25.82 28.75 -2.77
N VAL A 41 26.00 27.43 -2.70
CA VAL A 41 26.31 26.63 -3.91
C VAL A 41 25.02 26.58 -4.71
N ASP A 42 25.02 26.82 -6.02
CA ASP A 42 23.80 26.64 -6.83
C ASP A 42 23.70 25.21 -7.39
N SER A 43 22.52 24.82 -7.85
CA SER A 43 22.25 23.48 -8.39
C SER A 43 23.18 23.12 -9.56
N PRO A 44 23.43 24.00 -10.56
CA PRO A 44 24.37 23.68 -11.64
C PRO A 44 25.79 23.42 -11.12
N SER A 45 26.31 24.22 -10.18
CA SER A 45 27.63 24.00 -9.59
C SER A 45 27.67 22.70 -8.79
N TYR A 46 26.61 22.41 -8.02
CA TYR A 46 26.50 21.17 -7.27
C TYR A 46 26.52 19.95 -8.22
N GLN A 47 25.71 19.97 -9.28
CA GLN A 47 25.67 18.90 -10.28
C GLN A 47 27.03 18.68 -10.96
N ASN A 48 27.75 19.75 -11.30
CA ASN A 48 29.11 19.64 -11.85
C ASN A 48 30.07 18.94 -10.89
N ILE A 49 29.97 19.24 -9.59
CA ILE A 49 30.78 18.61 -8.55
C ILE A 49 30.38 17.14 -8.37
N MET A 50 29.08 16.83 -8.40
CA MET A 50 28.60 15.44 -8.38
C MET A 50 29.11 14.65 -9.58
N GLY A 51 29.15 15.25 -10.78
CA GLY A 51 29.76 14.67 -11.97
C GLY A 51 31.25 14.39 -11.78
N TYR A 52 32.00 15.33 -11.20
CA TYR A 52 33.40 15.12 -10.83
C TYR A 52 33.56 13.95 -9.84
N VAL A 53 32.72 13.87 -8.82
CA VAL A 53 32.77 12.75 -7.86
C VAL A 53 32.50 11.43 -8.56
N SER A 54 31.47 11.37 -9.40
CA SER A 54 31.10 10.17 -10.17
C SER A 54 32.25 9.62 -11.02
N THR A 55 33.05 10.50 -11.65
CA THR A 55 34.13 10.10 -12.56
C THR A 55 35.47 9.87 -11.86
N HIS A 56 35.72 10.51 -10.72
CA HIS A 56 37.06 10.55 -10.11
C HIS A 56 37.16 9.83 -8.77
N TYR A 57 36.06 9.49 -8.12
CA TYR A 57 36.04 8.70 -6.89
C TYR A 57 35.64 7.25 -7.17
N PRO A 58 36.18 6.29 -6.39
CA PRO A 58 35.72 4.90 -6.50
C PRO A 58 34.29 4.77 -5.94
N PRO A 59 33.44 3.89 -6.49
CA PRO A 59 32.11 3.63 -5.96
C PRO A 59 32.09 3.23 -4.47
N SER A 60 33.17 2.63 -3.98
CA SER A 60 33.34 2.26 -2.56
C SER A 60 33.30 3.45 -1.60
N LEU A 61 33.36 4.70 -2.09
CA LEU A 61 33.15 5.91 -1.31
C LEU A 61 31.88 5.80 -0.46
N ILE A 62 30.77 5.33 -1.05
CA ILE A 62 29.46 5.23 -0.37
C ILE A 62 29.47 4.34 0.88
N LEU A 63 30.39 3.38 0.93
CA LEU A 63 30.53 2.43 2.05
C LEU A 63 31.16 3.03 3.31
N CYS A 64 31.69 4.26 3.26
CA CYS A 64 32.17 4.99 4.44
C CYS A 64 33.22 4.22 5.29
N ARG A 65 34.11 3.43 4.65
CA ARG A 65 35.06 2.54 5.35
C ARG A 65 36.14 3.29 6.14
N ASP A 66 36.46 4.50 5.73
CA ASP A 66 37.47 5.36 6.35
C ASP A 66 36.90 6.76 6.68
N SER A 67 37.62 7.51 7.52
CA SER A 67 37.20 8.82 7.99
C SER A 67 37.11 9.87 6.87
N ALA A 68 37.95 9.79 5.83
CA ALA A 68 37.88 10.75 4.73
C ALA A 68 36.60 10.52 3.90
N SER A 69 36.29 9.27 3.55
CA SER A 69 35.05 8.89 2.87
C SER A 69 33.80 9.36 3.63
N GLN A 70 33.77 9.16 4.95
CA GLN A 70 32.68 9.63 5.81
C GLN A 70 32.52 11.15 5.77
N LEU A 71 33.62 11.90 5.88
CA LEU A 71 33.61 13.35 5.89
C LEU A 71 33.23 13.93 4.52
N ILE A 72 33.71 13.34 3.42
CA ILE A 72 33.34 13.74 2.06
C ILE A 72 31.85 13.54 1.84
N LEU A 73 31.31 12.36 2.17
CA LEU A 73 29.88 12.11 2.00
C LEU A 73 29.02 13.00 2.90
N LYS A 74 29.47 13.25 4.12
CA LYS A 74 28.81 14.21 5.02
C LYS A 74 28.79 15.61 4.39
N LEU A 75 29.91 16.07 3.83
CA LEU A 75 30.00 17.34 3.11
C LEU A 75 29.02 17.38 1.92
N LEU A 76 29.01 16.35 1.06
CA LEU A 76 28.08 16.27 -0.07
C LEU A 76 26.62 16.33 0.40
N LYS A 77 26.25 15.57 1.43
CA LYS A 77 24.90 15.58 2.02
C LYS A 77 24.50 16.95 2.57
N MET A 78 25.41 17.60 3.30
CA MET A 78 25.16 18.94 3.85
C MET A 78 25.01 19.98 2.74
N ALA A 79 25.81 19.88 1.67
CA ALA A 79 25.71 20.76 0.52
C ALA A 79 24.47 20.50 -0.35
N ALA A 80 23.94 19.27 -0.34
CA ALA A 80 22.66 18.95 -0.94
C ALA A 80 21.47 19.54 -0.17
N GLY A 81 21.61 19.67 1.16
CA GLY A 81 20.56 20.16 2.06
C GLY A 81 19.89 19.09 2.93
N PHE A 82 20.49 17.90 3.09
CA PHE A 82 20.02 16.89 4.05
C PHE A 82 20.35 17.24 5.53
N GLY A 83 20.84 18.45 5.79
CA GLY A 83 21.18 18.94 7.12
C GLY A 83 20.14 19.92 7.68
N PRO A 84 20.28 20.33 8.96
CA PRO A 84 19.43 21.36 9.54
C PRO A 84 19.55 22.66 8.73
N ALA A 85 18.42 23.20 8.29
CA ALA A 85 18.39 24.47 7.59
C ALA A 85 18.86 25.60 8.53
N PRO A 86 19.82 26.44 8.12
CA PRO A 86 20.16 27.64 8.89
C PRO A 86 18.95 28.58 8.94
N GLU A 87 18.68 29.17 10.10
CA GLU A 87 17.53 30.05 10.32
C GLU A 87 17.49 31.19 9.29
N GLY A 88 16.35 31.35 8.60
CA GLY A 88 16.03 32.56 7.83
C GLY A 88 16.32 32.57 6.33
N THR A 89 16.93 31.53 5.74
CA THR A 89 17.17 31.49 4.28
C THR A 89 16.71 30.17 3.63
N PRO A 90 15.68 30.20 2.75
CA PRO A 90 15.22 29.00 2.06
C PRO A 90 16.26 28.55 1.02
N HIS A 91 16.69 27.30 1.13
CA HIS A 91 17.55 26.65 0.16
C HIS A 91 16.74 26.31 -1.11
N ARG A 92 16.50 27.30 -1.98
CA ARG A 92 15.50 27.23 -3.07
C ARG A 92 15.69 26.07 -4.05
N ASP A 93 16.91 25.60 -4.26
CA ASP A 93 17.26 24.54 -5.19
C ASP A 93 17.60 23.20 -4.49
N MET A 94 17.20 23.05 -3.22
CA MET A 94 17.53 21.88 -2.39
C MET A 94 17.04 20.58 -3.00
N THR A 95 15.82 20.56 -3.53
CA THR A 95 15.22 19.38 -4.15
C THR A 95 16.12 18.81 -5.25
N LEU A 96 16.63 19.67 -6.15
CA LEU A 96 17.51 19.24 -7.25
C LEU A 96 18.86 18.73 -6.76
N LYS A 97 19.44 19.34 -5.71
CA LYS A 97 20.71 18.89 -5.15
C LYS A 97 20.57 17.58 -4.38
N CYS A 98 19.52 17.43 -3.58
CA CYS A 98 19.17 16.18 -2.90
C CYS A 98 18.95 15.05 -3.92
N GLN A 99 18.21 15.32 -5.00
CA GLN A 99 18.03 14.35 -6.09
C GLN A 99 19.38 13.94 -6.70
N ALA A 100 20.26 14.90 -7.03
CA ALA A 100 21.58 14.62 -7.58
C ALA A 100 22.46 13.79 -6.63
N PHE A 101 22.35 14.02 -5.32
CA PHE A 101 23.03 13.20 -4.30
C PHE A 101 22.52 11.76 -4.29
N ILE A 102 21.20 11.54 -4.24
CA ILE A 102 20.61 10.20 -4.26
C ILE A 102 20.99 9.48 -5.56
N HIS A 103 20.95 10.19 -6.69
CA HIS A 103 21.37 9.66 -7.98
C HIS A 103 22.81 9.13 -7.97
N LEU A 104 23.79 9.92 -7.48
CA LEU A 104 25.17 9.47 -7.34
C LEU A 104 25.28 8.24 -6.43
N ALA A 105 24.60 8.27 -5.28
CA ALA A 105 24.66 7.16 -4.34
C ALA A 105 24.13 5.86 -4.97
N VAL A 106 23.00 5.93 -5.67
CA VAL A 106 22.44 4.78 -6.39
C VAL A 106 23.37 4.31 -7.50
N GLN A 107 23.95 5.24 -8.29
CA GLN A 107 24.94 4.91 -9.32
C GLN A 107 26.13 4.13 -8.73
N PHE A 108 26.65 4.55 -7.58
CA PHE A 108 27.74 3.87 -6.88
C PHE A 108 27.31 2.50 -6.34
N LEU A 109 26.14 2.39 -5.73
CA LEU A 109 25.62 1.11 -5.23
C LEU A 109 25.39 0.12 -6.36
N THR A 110 24.82 0.56 -7.48
CA THR A 110 24.64 -0.27 -8.69
C THR A 110 25.99 -0.73 -9.26
N ALA A 111 26.99 0.15 -9.34
CA ALA A 111 28.32 -0.24 -9.80
C ALA A 111 29.02 -1.25 -8.86
N LEU A 112 28.82 -1.10 -7.54
CA LEU A 112 29.34 -2.04 -6.55
C LEU A 112 28.66 -3.42 -6.65
N ASP A 113 27.33 -3.45 -6.82
CA ASP A 113 26.56 -4.69 -7.00
C ASP A 113 26.99 -5.43 -8.28
N GLN A 114 27.04 -4.72 -9.41
CA GLN A 114 27.42 -5.29 -10.71
C GLN A 114 28.86 -5.81 -10.76
N SER A 115 29.76 -5.21 -9.97
CA SER A 115 31.15 -5.69 -9.86
C SER A 115 31.36 -6.78 -8.81
N GLY A 116 30.33 -7.13 -8.02
CA GLY A 116 30.45 -8.06 -6.90
C GLY A 116 31.29 -7.52 -5.73
N SER A 117 31.51 -6.21 -5.66
CA SER A 117 32.35 -5.55 -4.66
C SER A 117 31.62 -5.25 -3.34
N ILE A 118 30.33 -5.58 -3.27
CA ILE A 118 29.47 -5.39 -2.10
C ILE A 118 28.63 -6.64 -1.85
N SER A 119 28.45 -7.00 -0.58
CA SER A 119 27.50 -8.06 -0.18
C SER A 119 26.06 -7.53 -0.20
N THR A 120 25.07 -8.40 -0.44
CA THR A 120 23.64 -8.04 -0.37
C THR A 120 23.25 -7.34 0.95
N ALA A 121 23.71 -7.84 2.10
CA ALA A 121 23.40 -7.23 3.40
C ALA A 121 23.97 -5.80 3.55
N SER A 122 25.16 -5.55 3.02
CA SER A 122 25.75 -4.20 3.01
C SER A 122 25.01 -3.27 2.04
N LEU A 123 24.59 -3.79 0.88
CA LEU A 123 23.78 -3.05 -0.09
C LEU A 123 22.43 -2.63 0.52
N GLU A 124 21.74 -3.57 1.17
CA GLU A 124 20.50 -3.31 1.90
C GLU A 124 20.70 -2.23 2.97
N SER A 125 21.77 -2.30 3.76
CA SER A 125 22.08 -1.27 4.76
C SER A 125 22.32 0.11 4.16
N GLU A 126 23.01 0.23 3.02
CA GLU A 126 23.21 1.51 2.36
C GLU A 126 21.91 2.06 1.73
N VAL A 127 21.07 1.19 1.15
CA VAL A 127 19.75 1.59 0.64
C VAL A 127 18.85 2.08 1.78
N GLU A 128 18.87 1.41 2.94
CA GLU A 128 18.14 1.87 4.13
C GLU A 128 18.61 3.27 4.56
N LYS A 129 19.92 3.54 4.59
CA LYS A 129 20.45 4.89 4.89
C LYS A 129 20.00 5.94 3.87
N LEU A 130 19.80 5.58 2.60
CA LEU A 130 19.24 6.50 1.61
C LEU A 130 17.75 6.77 1.87
N LEU A 131 16.97 5.75 2.26
CA LEU A 131 15.58 5.93 2.70
C LEU A 131 15.49 6.87 3.91
N GLU A 132 16.40 6.74 4.88
CA GLU A 132 16.49 7.66 6.03
C GLU A 132 16.82 9.10 5.59
N CYS A 133 17.61 9.29 4.53
CA CYS A 133 17.85 10.62 3.95
C CYS A 133 16.57 11.21 3.36
N VAL A 134 15.76 10.41 2.66
CA VAL A 134 14.45 10.85 2.13
C VAL A 134 13.48 11.17 3.28
N MET A 135 13.55 10.44 4.39
CA MET A 135 12.68 10.70 5.55
C MET A 135 12.95 12.06 6.22
N VAL A 136 14.21 12.49 6.31
CA VAL A 136 14.57 13.78 6.89
C VAL A 136 14.53 14.94 5.87
N PHE A 137 14.28 14.63 4.59
CA PHE A 137 14.15 15.63 3.54
C PHE A 137 12.93 16.52 3.79
N ASN A 138 13.16 17.82 3.89
CA ASN A 138 12.11 18.80 4.09
C ASN A 138 12.07 19.80 2.92
N PRO A 139 11.32 19.50 1.84
CA PRO A 139 11.33 20.30 0.62
C PRO A 139 11.11 21.81 0.89
N PRO A 140 11.82 22.74 0.20
CA PRO A 140 11.57 24.18 0.34
C PRO A 140 10.22 24.62 -0.24
N GLU A 141 9.60 23.77 -1.06
CA GLU A 141 8.31 24.03 -1.68
C GLU A 141 7.20 24.16 -0.62
N THR A 142 6.34 25.15 -0.81
CA THR A 142 5.23 25.46 0.11
C THR A 142 3.92 24.80 -0.31
N ASP A 143 3.74 24.52 -1.60
CA ASP A 143 2.57 23.85 -2.14
C ASP A 143 2.64 22.33 -1.91
N LEU A 144 1.52 21.72 -1.48
CA LEU A 144 1.46 20.30 -1.14
C LEU A 144 1.78 19.39 -2.33
N GLN A 145 1.31 19.74 -3.54
CA GLN A 145 1.58 18.96 -4.74
C GLN A 145 3.05 19.06 -5.14
N GLN A 146 3.65 20.24 -5.03
CA GLN A 146 5.09 20.42 -5.28
C GLN A 146 5.95 19.64 -4.27
N ARG A 147 5.60 19.66 -2.97
CA ARG A 147 6.28 18.85 -1.94
C ARG A 147 6.16 17.34 -2.19
N HIS A 148 4.98 16.89 -2.63
CA HIS A 148 4.75 15.51 -3.05
C HIS A 148 5.67 15.15 -4.22
N MET A 149 5.72 15.98 -5.25
CA MET A 149 6.56 15.77 -6.42
C MET A 149 8.07 15.81 -6.11
N ALA A 150 8.50 16.67 -5.18
CA ALA A 150 9.87 16.71 -4.69
C ALA A 150 10.26 15.41 -3.98
N SER A 151 9.41 14.89 -3.11
CA SER A 151 9.68 13.60 -2.44
C SER A 151 9.62 12.43 -3.42
N CYS A 152 8.68 12.48 -4.37
CA CYS A 152 8.54 11.49 -5.44
C CYS A 152 9.79 11.41 -6.32
N SER A 153 10.46 12.54 -6.62
CA SER A 153 11.68 12.51 -7.45
C SER A 153 12.85 11.84 -6.74
N LEU A 154 13.00 12.06 -5.43
CA LEU A 154 14.02 11.36 -4.62
C LEU A 154 13.77 9.85 -4.57
N PHE A 155 12.52 9.42 -4.35
CA PHE A 155 12.17 8.00 -4.42
C PHE A 155 12.37 7.43 -5.82
N ALA A 156 12.05 8.17 -6.88
CA ALA A 156 12.27 7.73 -8.25
C ALA A 156 13.75 7.40 -8.51
N GLU A 157 14.67 8.26 -8.07
CA GLU A 157 16.11 7.96 -8.15
C GLU A 157 16.47 6.72 -7.33
N LEU A 158 16.00 6.63 -6.09
CA LEU A 158 16.29 5.51 -5.20
C LEU A 158 15.85 4.16 -5.80
N LEU A 159 14.64 4.11 -6.36
CA LEU A 159 14.06 2.88 -6.93
C LEU A 159 14.83 2.39 -8.18
N THR A 160 15.68 3.21 -8.80
CA THR A 160 16.54 2.74 -9.90
C THR A 160 17.53 1.66 -9.46
N VAL A 161 17.85 1.56 -8.15
CA VAL A 161 18.67 0.48 -7.60
C VAL A 161 18.00 -0.88 -7.80
N LEU A 162 16.68 -0.96 -7.60
CA LEU A 162 15.88 -2.18 -7.77
C LEU A 162 15.78 -2.58 -9.25
N ASN A 163 15.69 -1.59 -10.14
CA ASN A 163 15.62 -1.82 -11.59
C ASN A 163 16.94 -2.34 -12.18
N SER A 164 18.06 -2.00 -11.54
CA SER A 164 19.41 -2.31 -12.04
C SER A 164 20.02 -3.56 -11.40
N ALA A 165 19.43 -4.04 -10.30
CA ALA A 165 19.90 -5.20 -9.56
C ALA A 165 19.48 -6.52 -10.24
N GLY A 166 20.31 -7.55 -10.07
CA GLY A 166 19.93 -8.92 -10.43
C GLY A 166 18.76 -9.44 -9.58
N VAL A 167 17.97 -10.38 -10.12
CA VAL A 167 16.75 -10.92 -9.48
C VAL A 167 16.87 -11.21 -7.97
N PRO A 168 17.87 -11.97 -7.47
CA PRO A 168 17.93 -12.30 -6.04
C PRO A 168 18.20 -11.08 -5.16
N VAL A 169 19.00 -10.13 -5.64
CA VAL A 169 19.30 -8.88 -4.93
C VAL A 169 18.09 -7.96 -4.95
N ALA A 170 17.41 -7.86 -6.09
CA ALA A 170 16.20 -7.05 -6.24
C ALA A 170 15.07 -7.55 -5.31
N GLU A 171 14.91 -8.86 -5.13
CA GLU A 171 13.93 -9.41 -4.17
C GLU A 171 14.27 -9.05 -2.71
N GLY A 172 15.56 -9.11 -2.33
CA GLY A 172 16.03 -8.68 -1.00
C GLY A 172 15.78 -7.19 -0.75
N LEU A 173 16.15 -6.34 -1.71
CA LEU A 173 15.87 -4.90 -1.67
C LEU A 173 14.36 -4.59 -1.65
N GLY A 174 13.56 -5.38 -2.37
CA GLY A 174 12.10 -5.24 -2.38
C GLY A 174 11.50 -5.58 -1.01
N ALA A 175 12.00 -6.62 -0.35
CA ALA A 175 11.59 -6.98 1.01
C ALA A 175 12.02 -5.92 2.04
N LEU A 176 13.24 -5.37 1.92
CA LEU A 176 13.71 -4.24 2.73
C LEU A 176 12.77 -3.03 2.57
N LEU A 177 12.47 -2.63 1.33
CA LEU A 177 11.60 -1.49 1.05
C LEU A 177 10.22 -1.71 1.65
N GLN A 178 9.62 -2.89 1.48
CA GLN A 178 8.32 -3.23 2.06
C GLN A 178 8.33 -3.13 3.59
N GLY A 179 9.38 -3.67 4.25
CA GLY A 179 9.55 -3.59 5.69
C GLY A 179 9.71 -2.14 6.18
N TRP A 180 10.54 -1.35 5.50
CA TRP A 180 10.76 0.06 5.81
C TRP A 180 9.47 0.87 5.68
N VAL A 181 8.68 0.64 4.62
CA VAL A 181 7.39 1.34 4.42
C VAL A 181 6.43 1.09 5.59
N GLY A 182 6.30 -0.16 6.03
CA GLY A 182 5.42 -0.51 7.15
C GLY A 182 5.84 0.10 8.49
N LEU A 183 7.13 0.41 8.67
CA LEU A 183 7.68 0.92 9.93
C LEU A 183 7.87 2.45 9.95
N ARG A 184 8.17 3.06 8.80
CA ARG A 184 8.75 4.42 8.75
C ARG A 184 8.04 5.38 7.80
N ALA A 185 7.50 4.93 6.68
CA ALA A 185 7.06 5.85 5.62
C ALA A 185 5.97 6.83 6.10
N ARG A 186 5.01 6.39 6.93
CA ARG A 186 3.87 7.21 7.42
C ARG A 186 3.15 7.97 6.29
N GLY A 187 2.09 8.72 6.62
CA GLY A 187 1.27 9.43 5.61
C GLY A 187 2.07 10.29 4.60
N PRO A 188 3.00 11.17 5.03
CA PRO A 188 3.68 12.10 4.13
C PRO A 188 4.62 11.45 3.09
N LEU A 189 5.19 10.26 3.35
CA LEU A 189 6.12 9.62 2.42
C LEU A 189 5.48 8.44 1.67
N ALA A 190 4.43 7.82 2.23
CA ALA A 190 3.74 6.72 1.58
C ALA A 190 3.15 7.11 0.22
N LEU A 191 2.52 8.29 0.10
CA LEU A 191 1.92 8.73 -1.16
C LEU A 191 2.96 9.11 -2.24
N PRO A 192 4.03 9.87 -1.95
CA PRO A 192 5.09 10.09 -2.92
C PRO A 192 5.77 8.81 -3.38
N LEU A 193 6.04 7.86 -2.47
CA LEU A 193 6.61 6.56 -2.81
C LEU A 193 5.67 5.73 -3.68
N LEU A 194 4.37 5.71 -3.36
CA LEU A 194 3.33 5.09 -4.18
C LEU A 194 3.38 5.62 -5.62
N THR A 195 3.41 6.95 -5.80
CA THR A 195 3.53 7.57 -7.13
C THR A 195 4.83 7.20 -7.83
N ALA A 196 5.97 7.23 -7.13
CA ALA A 196 7.26 6.87 -7.70
C ALA A 196 7.32 5.39 -8.12
N ALA A 197 6.80 4.49 -7.30
CA ALA A 197 6.73 3.06 -7.57
C ALA A 197 5.97 2.76 -8.86
N CYS A 198 4.78 3.34 -9.01
CA CYS A 198 3.96 3.18 -10.22
C CYS A 198 4.63 3.69 -11.51
N ARG A 199 5.47 4.73 -11.40
CA ARG A 199 6.13 5.37 -12.56
C ARG A 199 7.46 4.74 -12.93
N CYS A 200 8.21 4.26 -11.94
CA CYS A 200 9.63 4.02 -12.10
C CYS A 200 10.03 2.55 -11.93
N LEU A 201 9.24 1.70 -11.24
CA LEU A 201 9.61 0.30 -11.06
C LEU A 201 9.38 -0.50 -12.35
N ALA A 202 10.45 -1.14 -12.83
CA ALA A 202 10.40 -1.97 -14.04
C ALA A 202 9.73 -3.33 -13.80
N SER A 203 9.82 -3.86 -12.58
CA SER A 203 9.17 -5.12 -12.19
C SER A 203 7.75 -4.87 -11.70
N VAL A 204 6.77 -5.48 -12.38
CA VAL A 204 5.35 -5.47 -11.97
C VAL A 204 5.19 -6.03 -10.55
N ARG A 205 5.93 -7.08 -10.21
CA ARG A 205 5.92 -7.69 -8.87
C ARG A 205 6.37 -6.72 -7.78
N HIS A 206 7.49 -6.02 -7.99
CA HIS A 206 7.98 -5.01 -7.03
C HIS A 206 7.04 -3.82 -6.94
N MET A 207 6.49 -3.37 -8.08
CA MET A 207 5.50 -2.30 -8.15
C MET A 207 4.29 -2.64 -7.30
N THR A 208 3.70 -3.82 -7.51
CA THR A 208 2.51 -4.29 -6.79
C THR A 208 2.75 -4.38 -5.28
N ARG A 209 3.84 -5.02 -4.83
CA ARG A 209 4.18 -5.11 -3.40
C ARG A 209 4.38 -3.75 -2.75
N THR A 210 5.10 -2.85 -3.43
CA THR A 210 5.38 -1.51 -2.92
C THR A 210 4.09 -0.68 -2.85
N THR A 211 3.24 -0.79 -3.86
CA THR A 211 1.94 -0.10 -3.93
C THR A 211 1.03 -0.53 -2.78
N GLU A 212 0.88 -1.85 -2.56
CA GLU A 212 0.08 -2.39 -1.46
C GLU A 212 0.62 -1.95 -0.09
N ALA A 213 1.95 -2.01 0.10
CA ALA A 213 2.59 -1.57 1.33
C ALA A 213 2.38 -0.09 1.60
N CYS A 214 2.46 0.77 0.58
CA CYS A 214 2.23 2.21 0.73
C CYS A 214 0.78 2.52 1.10
N ILE A 215 -0.20 1.86 0.46
CA ILE A 215 -1.62 2.05 0.80
C ILE A 215 -1.88 1.60 2.24
N GLN A 216 -1.35 0.44 2.63
CA GLN A 216 -1.47 -0.06 4.00
C GLN A 216 -0.82 0.90 5.01
N ALA A 217 0.38 1.41 4.73
CA ALA A 217 1.10 2.35 5.59
C ALA A 217 0.39 3.70 5.72
N TYR A 218 -0.25 4.18 4.65
CA TYR A 218 -1.03 5.42 4.68
C TYR A 218 -2.19 5.36 5.69
N PHE A 219 -2.86 4.21 5.79
CA PHE A 219 -3.93 3.98 6.77
C PHE A 219 -3.43 3.52 8.15
N SER A 220 -2.12 3.31 8.31
CA SER A 220 -1.53 2.90 9.58
C SER A 220 -1.13 4.13 10.41
N ASP A 221 -1.27 4.02 11.74
CA ASP A 221 -0.73 4.97 12.72
C ASP A 221 -1.32 6.40 12.68
N GLY A 222 -2.65 6.52 12.89
CA GLY A 222 -3.31 7.80 13.19
C GLY A 222 -3.26 8.87 12.09
N GLY A 223 -2.79 8.52 10.88
CA GLY A 223 -2.62 9.44 9.75
C GLY A 223 -3.92 10.05 9.19
N CYS A 224 -5.08 9.58 9.64
CA CYS A 224 -6.38 10.16 9.34
C CYS A 224 -6.90 11.02 10.51
N VAL A 225 -6.27 12.16 10.78
CA VAL A 225 -6.77 13.13 11.79
C VAL A 225 -7.76 14.12 11.17
N ASP A 226 -7.78 14.26 9.84
CA ASP A 226 -8.57 15.27 9.14
C ASP A 226 -9.76 14.65 8.38
N GLN A 227 -10.87 15.39 8.22
CA GLN A 227 -12.06 14.88 7.52
C GLN A 227 -11.81 14.62 6.02
N TYR A 228 -10.66 15.10 5.51
CA TYR A 228 -10.18 14.88 4.15
C TYR A 228 -9.26 13.66 4.01
N SER A 229 -8.94 13.00 5.12
CA SER A 229 -8.12 11.80 5.14
C SER A 229 -8.97 10.59 4.77
N GLY A 230 -8.77 10.07 3.55
CA GLY A 230 -9.50 8.92 3.05
C GLY A 230 -8.85 8.36 1.78
N TRP A 231 -9.66 7.72 0.94
CA TRP A 231 -9.17 7.11 -0.31
C TRP A 231 -8.78 8.11 -1.40
N GLY A 232 -9.22 9.37 -1.31
CA GLY A 232 -8.98 10.41 -2.31
C GLY A 232 -7.50 10.60 -2.68
N PRO A 233 -6.60 10.90 -1.72
CA PRO A 233 -5.17 11.05 -2.01
C PRO A 233 -4.52 9.81 -2.64
N ILE A 234 -4.96 8.61 -2.25
CA ILE A 234 -4.49 7.35 -2.84
C ILE A 234 -4.94 7.23 -4.30
N LEU A 235 -6.20 7.58 -4.60
CA LEU A 235 -6.75 7.55 -5.96
C LEU A 235 -5.98 8.46 -6.94
N VAL A 236 -5.48 9.59 -6.45
CA VAL A 236 -4.67 10.53 -7.25
C VAL A 236 -3.22 10.04 -7.38
N SER A 237 -2.69 9.40 -6.33
CA SER A 237 -1.28 9.00 -6.27
C SER A 237 -0.99 7.70 -7.00
N LEU A 238 -1.92 6.74 -7.00
CA LEU A 238 -1.78 5.46 -7.70
C LEU A 238 -1.93 5.66 -9.20
N GLN A 239 -0.95 5.20 -9.97
CA GLN A 239 -0.98 5.24 -11.43
C GLN A 239 -0.89 3.81 -11.96
N VAL A 240 -1.98 3.32 -12.53
CA VAL A 240 -2.02 1.98 -13.12
C VAL A 240 -1.21 2.01 -14.42
N PRO A 241 -0.27 1.08 -14.65
CA PRO A 241 0.56 1.10 -15.84
C PRO A 241 -0.27 0.77 -17.09
N GLU A 242 -0.48 1.74 -17.98
CA GLU A 242 -1.39 1.63 -19.13
C GLU A 242 -1.03 0.50 -20.11
N LEU A 243 0.26 0.24 -20.31
CA LEU A 243 0.74 -0.77 -21.25
C LEU A 243 0.73 -2.20 -20.67
N THR A 244 0.65 -2.34 -19.35
CA THR A 244 0.76 -3.64 -18.65
C THR A 244 -0.33 -3.85 -17.60
N VAL A 245 -1.51 -3.23 -17.80
CA VAL A 245 -2.65 -3.29 -16.87
C VAL A 245 -3.02 -4.74 -16.52
N GLU A 246 -3.08 -5.64 -17.51
CA GLU A 246 -3.46 -7.03 -17.30
C GLU A 246 -2.44 -7.81 -16.44
N ASP A 247 -1.15 -7.60 -16.70
CA ASP A 247 -0.08 -8.20 -15.89
C ASP A 247 -0.08 -7.64 -14.47
N PHE A 248 -0.32 -6.33 -14.33
CA PHE A 248 -0.43 -5.67 -13.02
C PHE A 248 -1.60 -6.23 -12.19
N ILE A 249 -2.77 -6.42 -12.79
CA ILE A 249 -3.93 -7.01 -12.12
C ILE A 249 -3.66 -8.47 -11.74
N ARG A 250 -3.09 -9.26 -12.66
CA ARG A 250 -2.79 -10.67 -12.42
C ARG A 250 -1.81 -10.83 -11.26
N GLU A 251 -0.69 -10.12 -11.30
CA GLU A 251 0.31 -10.15 -10.24
C GLU A 251 -0.27 -9.63 -8.90
N SER A 252 -1.15 -8.63 -8.94
CA SER A 252 -1.86 -8.15 -7.73
C SER A 252 -2.78 -9.19 -7.11
N LEU A 253 -3.45 -10.01 -7.93
CA LEU A 253 -4.27 -11.13 -7.43
C LEU A 253 -3.39 -12.23 -6.84
N GLU A 254 -2.30 -12.60 -7.53
CA GLU A 254 -1.36 -13.63 -7.08
C GLU A 254 -0.67 -13.26 -5.76
N LEU A 255 -0.33 -11.98 -5.59
CA LEU A 255 0.29 -11.46 -4.37
C LEU A 255 -0.70 -11.12 -3.25
N GLY A 256 -2.02 -11.17 -3.50
CA GLY A 256 -3.04 -10.78 -2.52
C GLY A 256 -3.03 -9.27 -2.22
N SER A 257 -2.70 -8.43 -3.20
CA SER A 257 -2.65 -6.96 -3.08
C SER A 257 -4.05 -6.36 -3.16
N PHE A 258 -4.86 -6.64 -2.14
CA PHE A 258 -6.30 -6.37 -2.15
C PHE A 258 -6.65 -4.89 -2.10
N LEU A 259 -5.85 -4.08 -1.39
CA LEU A 259 -6.06 -2.62 -1.34
C LEU A 259 -5.74 -1.99 -2.70
N THR A 260 -4.65 -2.42 -3.33
CA THR A 260 -4.24 -2.00 -4.67
C THR A 260 -5.34 -2.24 -5.71
N LEU A 261 -5.89 -3.46 -5.74
CA LEU A 261 -7.00 -3.82 -6.62
C LEU A 261 -8.30 -3.07 -6.30
N PHE A 262 -8.53 -2.74 -5.03
CA PHE A 262 -9.68 -1.91 -4.65
C PHE A 262 -9.55 -0.49 -5.20
N VAL A 263 -8.36 0.13 -5.11
CA VAL A 263 -8.10 1.45 -5.71
C VAL A 263 -8.30 1.41 -7.23
N TYR A 264 -7.83 0.35 -7.90
CA TYR A 264 -8.08 0.16 -9.34
C TYR A 264 -9.58 0.15 -9.66
N VAL A 265 -10.40 -0.58 -8.88
CA VAL A 265 -11.87 -0.61 -9.03
C VAL A 265 -12.47 0.78 -8.86
N LEU A 266 -12.04 1.53 -7.85
CA LEU A 266 -12.51 2.89 -7.63
C LEU A 266 -12.13 3.83 -8.78
N GLN A 267 -10.90 3.77 -9.30
CA GLN A 267 -10.48 4.57 -10.45
C GLN A 267 -11.31 4.25 -11.69
N LYS A 268 -11.53 2.96 -11.96
CA LYS A 268 -12.35 2.51 -13.10
C LYS A 268 -13.79 3.04 -13.04
N LEU A 269 -14.39 3.05 -11.86
CA LEU A 269 -15.74 3.58 -11.66
C LEU A 269 -15.77 5.11 -11.75
N ASN A 270 -14.73 5.80 -11.27
CA ASN A 270 -14.66 7.27 -11.33
C ASN A 270 -14.41 7.78 -12.76
N GLN A 271 -13.69 7.03 -13.59
CA GLN A 271 -13.41 7.39 -14.98
C GLN A 271 -14.66 7.29 -15.87
N GLU A 272 -15.53 6.31 -15.64
CA GLU A 272 -16.73 6.09 -16.43
C GLU A 272 -17.94 5.75 -15.54
N GLN A 273 -18.78 6.75 -15.24
CA GLN A 273 -19.97 6.62 -14.40
C GLN A 273 -21.19 6.20 -15.23
N THR A 274 -21.16 4.99 -15.78
CA THR A 274 -22.26 4.40 -16.55
C THR A 274 -22.73 3.08 -15.95
N LEU A 275 -24.02 2.78 -16.02
CA LEU A 275 -24.59 1.49 -15.57
C LEU A 275 -23.89 0.28 -16.23
N VAL A 276 -23.43 0.45 -17.47
CA VAL A 276 -22.69 -0.58 -18.21
C VAL A 276 -21.32 -0.83 -17.59
N ASN A 277 -20.56 0.23 -17.28
CA ASN A 277 -19.25 0.09 -16.64
C ASN A 277 -19.37 -0.46 -15.21
N GLU A 278 -20.37 -0.02 -14.46
CA GLU A 278 -20.70 -0.54 -13.13
C GLU A 278 -21.00 -2.04 -13.17
N LYS A 279 -21.83 -2.49 -14.12
CA LYS A 279 -22.13 -3.91 -14.32
C LYS A 279 -20.87 -4.71 -14.68
N LYS A 280 -20.04 -4.22 -15.61
CA LYS A 280 -18.76 -4.85 -15.97
C LYS A 280 -17.84 -4.96 -14.75
N THR A 281 -17.82 -3.92 -13.92
CA THR A 281 -17.02 -3.87 -12.69
C THR A 281 -17.55 -4.84 -11.63
N LEU A 282 -18.86 -5.01 -11.49
CA LEU A 282 -19.47 -6.01 -10.62
C LEU A 282 -19.08 -7.43 -11.05
N VAL A 283 -19.12 -7.75 -12.35
CA VAL A 283 -18.69 -9.05 -12.88
C VAL A 283 -17.21 -9.30 -12.60
N LEU A 284 -16.36 -8.28 -12.80
CA LEU A 284 -14.93 -8.34 -12.48
C LEU A 284 -14.69 -8.63 -10.99
N LEU A 285 -15.35 -7.87 -10.11
CA LEU A 285 -15.25 -8.06 -8.66
C LEU A 285 -15.69 -9.46 -8.23
N ASN A 286 -16.81 -9.97 -8.74
CA ASN A 286 -17.25 -11.33 -8.42
C ASN A 286 -16.28 -12.40 -8.88
N THR A 287 -15.63 -12.18 -10.02
CA THR A 287 -14.56 -13.07 -10.52
C THR A 287 -13.40 -13.10 -9.53
N TRP A 288 -12.92 -11.94 -9.09
CA TRP A 288 -11.83 -11.85 -8.11
C TRP A 288 -12.21 -12.44 -6.75
N ILE A 289 -13.37 -12.06 -6.22
CA ILE A 289 -13.91 -12.59 -4.96
C ILE A 289 -13.99 -14.12 -4.99
N SER A 290 -14.36 -14.70 -6.14
CA SER A 290 -14.43 -16.14 -6.32
C SER A 290 -13.07 -16.83 -6.36
N GLN A 291 -12.00 -16.14 -6.75
CA GLN A 291 -10.66 -16.72 -6.95
C GLN A 291 -9.70 -16.56 -5.77
N VAL A 292 -9.80 -15.46 -5.01
CA VAL A 292 -8.79 -15.12 -3.99
C VAL A 292 -9.07 -15.83 -2.67
N PHE A 293 -8.06 -16.26 -1.92
CA PHE A 293 -8.23 -16.73 -0.54
C PHE A 293 -7.20 -15.99 0.33
N PRO A 294 -7.61 -15.26 1.40
CA PRO A 294 -6.68 -14.41 2.13
C PRO A 294 -5.63 -15.26 2.86
N SER A 295 -4.38 -14.80 2.82
CA SER A 295 -3.22 -15.54 3.35
C SER A 295 -3.14 -15.51 4.87
N GLY A 296 -3.81 -14.54 5.52
CA GLY A 296 -3.89 -14.45 6.98
C GLY A 296 -4.72 -13.25 7.48
N PRO A 297 -4.77 -13.02 8.80
CA PRO A 297 -5.64 -12.02 9.41
C PRO A 297 -5.45 -10.58 8.90
N ALA A 298 -4.23 -10.23 8.49
CA ALA A 298 -3.93 -8.90 7.93
C ALA A 298 -4.60 -8.66 6.57
N ASP A 299 -4.88 -9.72 5.80
CA ASP A 299 -5.45 -9.62 4.46
C ASP A 299 -6.96 -9.87 4.44
N GLU A 300 -7.47 -10.60 5.43
CA GLU A 300 -8.90 -10.91 5.60
C GLU A 300 -9.78 -9.68 5.48
N ALA A 301 -9.50 -8.65 6.29
CA ALA A 301 -10.37 -7.49 6.39
C ALA A 301 -10.38 -6.61 5.14
N LYS A 302 -9.35 -6.68 4.30
CA LYS A 302 -9.29 -5.95 3.03
C LYS A 302 -10.38 -6.39 2.06
N LEU A 303 -10.80 -7.66 2.12
CA LEU A 303 -11.86 -8.20 1.26
C LEU A 303 -13.24 -7.57 1.55
N PHE A 304 -13.45 -6.99 2.73
CA PHE A 304 -14.70 -6.31 3.04
C PHE A 304 -14.95 -5.10 2.15
N LEU A 305 -13.89 -4.42 1.68
CA LEU A 305 -13.99 -3.33 0.70
C LEU A 305 -14.60 -3.84 -0.62
N TRP A 306 -14.19 -5.03 -1.04
CA TRP A 306 -14.70 -5.65 -2.27
C TRP A 306 -16.15 -6.11 -2.10
N TRP A 307 -16.48 -6.73 -0.96
CA TRP A 307 -17.85 -7.17 -0.69
C TRP A 307 -18.80 -5.99 -0.57
N HIS A 308 -18.40 -4.93 0.15
CA HIS A 308 -19.14 -3.69 0.22
C HIS A 308 -19.39 -3.12 -1.18
N LYS A 309 -18.34 -3.04 -2.00
CA LYS A 309 -18.46 -2.48 -3.36
C LYS A 309 -19.32 -3.33 -4.28
N ALA A 310 -19.23 -4.66 -4.19
CA ALA A 310 -20.10 -5.57 -4.93
C ALA A 310 -21.58 -5.38 -4.53
N LEU A 311 -21.89 -5.29 -3.23
CA LEU A 311 -23.24 -5.03 -2.74
C LEU A 311 -23.75 -3.66 -3.17
N GLN A 312 -22.91 -2.62 -3.11
CA GLN A 312 -23.24 -1.28 -3.58
C GLN A 312 -23.59 -1.29 -5.07
N LEU A 313 -22.76 -1.93 -5.91
CA LEU A 313 -23.02 -2.02 -7.35
C LEU A 313 -24.28 -2.82 -7.65
N VAL A 314 -24.57 -3.90 -6.91
CA VAL A 314 -25.86 -4.59 -7.02
C VAL A 314 -27.02 -3.64 -6.73
N GLY A 315 -26.92 -2.84 -5.66
CA GLY A 315 -27.94 -1.85 -5.30
C GLY A 315 -28.20 -0.85 -6.42
N VAL A 316 -27.14 -0.28 -7.00
CA VAL A 316 -27.25 0.65 -8.14
C VAL A 316 -27.94 -0.01 -9.34
N GLN A 317 -27.58 -1.26 -9.66
CA GLN A 317 -28.20 -1.98 -10.77
C GLN A 317 -29.69 -2.31 -10.51
N VAL A 318 -30.08 -2.55 -9.26
CA VAL A 318 -31.49 -2.77 -8.88
C VAL A 318 -32.30 -1.47 -8.97
N GLU A 319 -31.75 -0.37 -8.48
CA GLU A 319 -32.44 0.94 -8.42
C GLU A 319 -32.55 1.60 -9.80
N GLN A 320 -31.49 1.52 -10.61
CA GLN A 320 -31.38 2.28 -11.86
C GLN A 320 -31.47 1.41 -13.13
N GLY A 321 -31.35 0.09 -13.00
CA GLY A 321 -31.24 -0.83 -14.14
C GLY A 321 -32.54 -1.14 -14.88
N GLY A 322 -33.71 -0.78 -14.33
CA GLY A 322 -35.03 -1.04 -14.93
C GLY A 322 -35.21 -2.48 -15.45
N ASP A 323 -36.07 -2.66 -16.46
CA ASP A 323 -36.23 -3.92 -17.19
C ASP A 323 -35.05 -4.27 -18.14
N ALA A 324 -34.05 -3.39 -18.28
CA ALA A 324 -33.02 -3.52 -19.31
C ALA A 324 -31.96 -4.59 -19.02
N CYS A 325 -31.72 -4.93 -17.73
CA CYS A 325 -30.70 -5.91 -17.35
C CYS A 325 -31.23 -7.27 -16.90
N GLY A 326 -32.53 -7.37 -16.59
CA GLY A 326 -33.12 -8.55 -15.95
C GLY A 326 -32.54 -8.82 -14.55
N LEU A 327 -33.34 -9.46 -13.69
CA LEU A 327 -32.91 -9.82 -12.33
C LEU A 327 -31.93 -11.01 -12.30
N GLU A 328 -31.90 -11.83 -13.35
CA GLU A 328 -31.15 -13.09 -13.40
C GLU A 328 -29.62 -12.91 -13.30
N PRO A 329 -28.94 -12.02 -14.06
CA PRO A 329 -27.50 -11.82 -13.91
C PRO A 329 -27.11 -11.28 -12.53
N LEU A 330 -27.97 -10.47 -11.92
CA LEU A 330 -27.76 -9.93 -10.57
C LEU A 330 -27.92 -11.03 -9.52
N LEU A 331 -28.90 -11.92 -9.71
CA LEU A 331 -29.11 -13.07 -8.85
C LEU A 331 -27.93 -14.04 -8.92
N LEU A 332 -27.39 -14.32 -10.11
CA LEU A 332 -26.17 -15.14 -10.28
C LEU A 332 -24.97 -14.52 -9.57
N ALA A 333 -24.77 -13.20 -9.70
CA ALA A 333 -23.73 -12.46 -8.99
C ALA A 333 -23.87 -12.59 -7.46
N LEU A 334 -25.09 -12.42 -6.94
CA LEU A 334 -25.36 -12.53 -5.51
C LEU A 334 -25.19 -13.96 -4.97
N LEU A 335 -25.63 -14.96 -5.71
CA LEU A 335 -25.48 -16.37 -5.34
C LEU A 335 -24.01 -16.81 -5.38
N SER A 336 -23.23 -16.30 -6.32
CA SER A 336 -21.77 -16.49 -6.37
C SER A 336 -21.11 -15.90 -5.12
N LEU A 337 -21.42 -14.64 -4.78
CA LEU A 337 -20.93 -14.00 -3.57
C LEU A 337 -21.37 -14.76 -2.30
N GLN A 338 -22.65 -15.13 -2.20
CA GLN A 338 -23.20 -15.87 -1.06
C GLN A 338 -22.49 -17.21 -0.86
N THR A 339 -22.28 -17.97 -1.94
CA THR A 339 -21.58 -19.26 -1.92
C THR A 339 -20.15 -19.06 -1.43
N ARG A 340 -19.47 -18.02 -1.93
CA ARG A 340 -18.11 -17.71 -1.53
C ARG A 340 -18.00 -17.31 -0.06
N LEU A 341 -18.94 -16.49 0.44
CA LEU A 341 -19.02 -16.11 1.85
C LEU A 341 -19.29 -17.33 2.74
N ALA A 342 -20.14 -18.26 2.30
CA ALA A 342 -20.41 -19.49 3.04
C ALA A 342 -19.12 -20.33 3.18
N GLN A 343 -18.37 -20.51 2.09
CA GLN A 343 -17.09 -21.22 2.09
C GLN A 343 -16.05 -20.56 3.00
N LEU A 344 -15.92 -19.23 2.93
CA LEU A 344 -15.02 -18.48 3.81
C LEU A 344 -15.45 -18.55 5.28
N GLY A 345 -16.73 -18.77 5.55
CA GLY A 345 -17.30 -18.99 6.88
C GLY A 345 -17.12 -20.41 7.45
N GLU A 346 -16.63 -21.39 6.68
CA GLU A 346 -16.49 -22.77 7.16
C GLU A 346 -15.42 -22.91 8.25
N GLU A 347 -15.70 -23.73 9.26
CA GLU A 347 -14.73 -24.07 10.32
C GLU A 347 -13.65 -25.06 9.83
N ARG A 348 -14.02 -25.90 8.86
CA ARG A 348 -13.18 -26.93 8.28
C ARG A 348 -13.14 -26.69 6.78
N PHE A 349 -11.97 -26.34 6.26
CA PHE A 349 -11.75 -25.96 4.87
C PHE A 349 -12.07 -27.10 3.91
N ASN A 350 -12.79 -26.80 2.80
CA ASN A 350 -13.19 -27.76 1.76
C ASN A 350 -13.85 -29.03 2.29
N SER A 351 -14.46 -28.96 3.47
CA SER A 351 -14.91 -30.17 4.15
C SER A 351 -16.35 -30.52 3.81
N GLY A 352 -17.13 -29.58 3.26
CA GLY A 352 -18.53 -29.81 2.89
C GLY A 352 -19.27 -30.51 4.03
N ILE A 353 -19.95 -31.63 3.71
CA ILE A 353 -20.67 -32.45 4.70
C ILE A 353 -19.74 -33.03 5.79
N LEU A 354 -18.49 -33.35 5.45
CA LEU A 354 -17.51 -33.88 6.40
C LEU A 354 -17.08 -32.82 7.44
N GLY A 355 -17.18 -31.54 7.08
CA GLY A 355 -16.92 -30.43 7.98
C GLY A 355 -17.93 -30.34 9.12
N ALA A 356 -19.19 -30.63 8.83
CA ALA A 356 -20.30 -30.58 9.80
C ALA A 356 -20.18 -31.65 10.90
N ILE A 357 -19.44 -32.74 10.64
CA ILE A 357 -19.12 -33.80 11.63
C ILE A 357 -17.71 -33.65 12.23
N GLY A 358 -17.05 -32.51 12.02
CA GLY A 358 -15.76 -32.19 12.63
C GLY A 358 -14.53 -32.81 11.93
N LEU A 359 -14.69 -33.40 10.75
CA LEU A 359 -13.60 -33.92 9.94
C LEU A 359 -13.10 -32.86 8.94
N GLY A 360 -11.82 -32.95 8.55
CA GLY A 360 -11.21 -32.04 7.57
C GLY A 360 -10.19 -31.06 8.15
N ARG A 361 -9.55 -30.25 7.29
CA ARG A 361 -8.49 -29.33 7.68
C ARG A 361 -9.10 -28.11 8.39
N LYS A 362 -8.58 -27.75 9.57
CA LYS A 362 -9.02 -26.53 10.28
C LYS A 362 -8.87 -25.32 9.35
N SER A 363 -9.89 -24.48 9.31
CA SER A 363 -9.86 -23.22 8.56
C SER A 363 -8.68 -22.35 9.05
N PRO A 364 -7.85 -21.82 8.14
CA PRO A 364 -6.75 -20.92 8.49
C PRO A 364 -7.25 -19.51 8.85
N LEU A 365 -8.53 -19.21 8.59
CA LEU A 365 -9.11 -17.89 8.78
C LEU A 365 -9.38 -17.58 10.26
N SER A 366 -9.48 -16.31 10.62
CA SER A 366 -9.84 -15.90 11.98
C SER A 366 -11.31 -16.16 12.30
N GLY A 367 -11.62 -16.32 13.60
CA GLY A 367 -13.02 -16.40 14.05
C GLY A 367 -13.80 -15.13 13.74
N ARG A 368 -13.16 -13.98 13.96
CA ARG A 368 -13.65 -12.63 13.68
C ARG A 368 -14.09 -12.48 12.22
N PHE A 369 -13.27 -12.92 11.27
CA PHE A 369 -13.60 -12.88 9.83
C PHE A 369 -14.75 -13.83 9.48
N ARG A 370 -14.72 -15.07 10.00
CA ARG A 370 -15.79 -16.04 9.77
C ARG A 370 -17.16 -15.56 10.27
N VAL A 371 -17.21 -14.81 11.38
CA VAL A 371 -18.44 -14.19 11.87
C VAL A 371 -19.02 -13.26 10.81
N VAL A 372 -18.22 -12.35 10.25
CA VAL A 372 -18.67 -11.44 9.19
C VAL A 372 -19.13 -12.22 7.95
N SER A 373 -18.34 -13.20 7.49
CA SER A 373 -18.68 -14.01 6.32
C SER A 373 -20.00 -14.77 6.50
N ARG A 374 -20.22 -15.41 7.66
CA ARG A 374 -21.47 -16.16 7.94
C ARG A 374 -22.67 -15.24 8.07
N CYS A 375 -22.53 -14.10 8.76
CA CYS A 375 -23.62 -13.14 8.89
C CYS A 375 -24.07 -12.60 7.52
N LEU A 376 -23.10 -12.19 6.69
CA LEU A 376 -23.40 -11.69 5.35
C LEU A 376 -23.95 -12.78 4.42
N SER A 377 -23.42 -14.01 4.50
CA SER A 377 -23.96 -15.15 3.74
C SER A 377 -25.41 -15.48 4.12
N ALA A 378 -25.71 -15.53 5.43
CA ALA A 378 -27.07 -15.78 5.92
C ALA A 378 -28.03 -14.66 5.50
N PHE A 379 -27.58 -13.40 5.59
CA PHE A 379 -28.34 -12.26 5.09
C PHE A 379 -28.71 -12.44 3.62
N LEU A 380 -27.73 -12.71 2.75
CA LEU A 380 -27.97 -12.90 1.32
C LEU A 380 -28.95 -14.05 1.04
N LEU A 381 -28.85 -15.18 1.76
CA LEU A 381 -29.82 -16.27 1.65
C LEU A 381 -31.24 -15.85 2.04
N VAL A 382 -31.39 -15.02 3.07
CA VAL A 382 -32.69 -14.47 3.49
C VAL A 382 -33.26 -13.53 2.41
N GLN A 383 -32.41 -12.87 1.61
CA GLN A 383 -32.85 -12.00 0.50
C GLN A 383 -33.21 -12.78 -0.78
N VAL A 384 -33.02 -14.10 -0.82
CA VAL A 384 -33.34 -14.97 -1.95
C VAL A 384 -34.39 -16.02 -1.51
N PRO A 385 -35.69 -15.67 -1.48
CA PRO A 385 -36.74 -16.58 -1.02
C PRO A 385 -36.86 -17.85 -1.87
N SER A 386 -36.58 -17.73 -3.18
CA SER A 386 -36.54 -18.84 -4.13
C SER A 386 -35.47 -18.57 -5.20
N GLU A 387 -35.11 -19.60 -5.97
CA GLU A 387 -33.99 -19.58 -6.93
C GLU A 387 -34.11 -18.50 -8.03
N ASN A 388 -35.28 -17.88 -8.20
CA ASN A 388 -35.55 -16.85 -9.20
C ASN A 388 -36.11 -15.55 -8.59
N GLN A 389 -36.03 -15.36 -7.26
CA GLN A 389 -36.62 -14.21 -6.57
C GLN A 389 -35.62 -13.49 -5.68
N LEU A 390 -35.64 -12.16 -5.75
CA LEU A 390 -34.85 -11.27 -4.90
C LEU A 390 -35.76 -10.35 -4.10
N ARG A 391 -35.50 -10.24 -2.79
CA ARG A 391 -36.17 -9.28 -1.93
C ARG A 391 -35.51 -7.91 -2.04
N ILE A 392 -35.99 -7.10 -2.99
CA ILE A 392 -35.49 -5.73 -3.23
C ILE A 392 -36.24 -4.65 -2.44
N GLN A 393 -37.41 -4.97 -1.88
CA GLN A 393 -38.21 -4.06 -1.06
C GLN A 393 -38.47 -4.64 0.34
N PRO A 394 -38.64 -3.79 1.36
CA PRO A 394 -39.09 -4.20 2.69
C PRO A 394 -40.42 -4.96 2.64
N GLY A 395 -40.64 -5.86 3.60
CA GLY A 395 -41.87 -6.65 3.70
C GLY A 395 -42.41 -6.71 5.14
N THR A 396 -43.52 -7.41 5.30
CA THR A 396 -44.13 -7.66 6.63
C THR A 396 -43.66 -8.96 7.26
N ASN A 397 -43.27 -9.95 6.45
CA ASN A 397 -42.83 -11.27 6.89
C ASN A 397 -41.67 -11.78 6.02
N LEU A 398 -40.82 -12.64 6.60
CA LEU A 398 -39.75 -13.31 5.87
C LEU A 398 -40.22 -14.67 5.33
N GLN A 399 -40.09 -14.88 4.03
CA GLN A 399 -40.19 -16.20 3.42
C GLN A 399 -38.79 -16.82 3.37
N LEU A 400 -38.54 -17.80 4.23
CA LEU A 400 -37.21 -18.40 4.40
C LEU A 400 -37.13 -19.74 3.66
N SER A 401 -36.16 -19.85 2.76
CA SER A 401 -35.76 -21.15 2.21
C SER A 401 -35.13 -22.04 3.29
N VAL A 402 -35.09 -23.35 3.06
CA VAL A 402 -34.45 -24.31 3.98
C VAL A 402 -32.98 -23.93 4.24
N LYS A 403 -32.26 -23.47 3.20
CA LYS A 403 -30.88 -22.98 3.32
C LYS A 403 -30.77 -21.76 4.22
N ALA A 404 -31.69 -20.79 4.08
CA ALA A 404 -31.72 -19.60 4.94
C ALA A 404 -32.01 -19.96 6.40
N GLN A 405 -32.95 -20.89 6.65
CA GLN A 405 -33.26 -21.38 7.99
C GLN A 405 -32.04 -22.07 8.65
N GLN A 406 -31.33 -22.91 7.89
CA GLN A 406 -30.11 -23.58 8.36
C GLN A 406 -28.98 -22.59 8.68
N ALA A 407 -28.78 -21.58 7.82
CA ALA A 407 -27.78 -20.54 8.04
C ALA A 407 -28.08 -19.73 9.31
N LEU A 408 -29.34 -19.34 9.53
CA LEU A 408 -29.78 -18.65 10.74
C LEU A 408 -29.62 -19.50 12.01
N ALA A 409 -30.03 -20.78 11.97
CA ALA A 409 -29.83 -21.70 13.09
C ALA A 409 -28.35 -21.88 13.43
N THR A 410 -27.48 -21.89 12.41
CA THR A 410 -26.03 -21.93 12.61
C THR A 410 -25.56 -20.68 13.35
N LEU A 411 -25.97 -19.48 12.93
CA LEU A 411 -25.61 -18.23 13.60
C LEU A 411 -26.07 -18.20 15.07
N ASP A 412 -27.28 -18.66 15.38
CA ASP A 412 -27.78 -18.71 16.76
C ASP A 412 -26.98 -19.66 17.65
N SER A 413 -26.43 -20.73 17.06
CA SER A 413 -25.62 -21.70 17.80
C SER A 413 -24.19 -21.23 18.05
N MET A 414 -23.65 -20.32 17.22
CA MET A 414 -22.25 -19.88 17.30
C MET A 414 -21.85 -19.34 18.69
N PRO A 415 -22.63 -18.45 19.34
CA PRO A 415 -22.37 -17.95 20.69
C PRO A 415 -22.08 -19.02 21.76
N SER A 416 -22.63 -20.23 21.60
CA SER A 416 -22.47 -21.33 22.55
C SER A 416 -21.12 -22.05 22.42
N SER A 417 -20.42 -21.86 21.29
CA SER A 417 -19.07 -22.37 21.06
C SER A 417 -18.05 -21.48 21.76
N LYS A 418 -17.07 -22.11 22.44
CA LYS A 418 -15.93 -21.38 23.03
C LYS A 418 -15.22 -20.48 22.02
N GLN A 419 -15.18 -20.88 20.75
CA GLN A 419 -14.51 -20.14 19.68
C GLN A 419 -15.17 -18.81 19.32
N TYR A 420 -16.48 -18.67 19.56
CA TYR A 420 -17.23 -17.46 19.20
C TYR A 420 -17.90 -16.78 20.39
N SER A 421 -17.60 -17.26 21.60
CA SER A 421 -18.17 -16.71 22.84
C SER A 421 -17.85 -15.23 23.06
N GLU A 422 -16.75 -14.72 22.50
CA GLU A 422 -16.39 -13.30 22.54
C GLU A 422 -17.19 -12.42 21.55
N PHE A 423 -17.86 -13.03 20.55
CA PHE A 423 -18.63 -12.33 19.52
C PHE A 423 -20.14 -12.35 19.76
N GLN A 424 -20.57 -12.63 20.99
CA GLN A 424 -21.98 -12.75 21.36
C GLN A 424 -22.83 -11.55 20.95
N GLU A 425 -22.38 -10.35 21.30
CA GLU A 425 -23.11 -9.11 21.00
C GLU A 425 -23.17 -8.80 19.49
N PRO A 426 -22.04 -8.81 18.73
CA PRO A 426 -22.08 -8.65 17.27
C PRO A 426 -22.99 -9.66 16.57
N LEU A 427 -22.94 -10.94 16.99
CA LEU A 427 -23.81 -11.99 16.44
C LEU A 427 -25.28 -11.74 16.74
N ALA A 428 -25.61 -11.32 17.97
CA ALA A 428 -26.99 -11.01 18.35
C ALA A 428 -27.55 -9.83 17.53
N GLN A 429 -26.77 -8.75 17.38
CA GLN A 429 -27.17 -7.59 16.58
C GLN A 429 -27.34 -7.96 15.10
N ALA A 430 -26.42 -8.74 14.53
CA ALA A 430 -26.53 -9.22 13.15
C ALA A 430 -27.75 -10.13 12.96
N CYS A 431 -28.01 -11.06 13.89
CA CYS A 431 -29.19 -11.93 13.86
C CYS A 431 -30.50 -11.12 13.91
N GLN A 432 -30.57 -10.08 14.75
CA GLN A 432 -31.72 -9.18 14.82
C GLN A 432 -31.91 -8.43 13.50
N PHE A 433 -30.82 -7.90 12.93
CA PHE A 433 -30.84 -7.22 11.64
C PHE A 433 -31.35 -8.14 10.52
N ILE A 434 -30.78 -9.34 10.40
CA ILE A 434 -31.13 -10.29 9.33
C ILE A 434 -32.60 -10.73 9.41
N ARG A 435 -33.13 -10.87 10.63
CA ARG A 435 -34.51 -11.31 10.87
C ARG A 435 -35.56 -10.21 10.74
N TYR A 436 -35.15 -8.95 10.69
CA TYR A 436 -36.09 -7.84 10.58
C TYR A 436 -36.66 -7.75 9.16
N PRO A 437 -37.98 -7.95 8.94
CA PRO A 437 -38.58 -7.93 7.60
C PRO A 437 -38.50 -6.58 6.89
N GLY A 438 -38.29 -5.50 7.66
CA GLY A 438 -38.09 -4.16 7.14
C GLY A 438 -36.75 -3.96 6.43
N HIS A 439 -35.80 -4.89 6.55
CA HIS A 439 -34.57 -4.87 5.77
C HIS A 439 -34.70 -5.70 4.49
N CYS A 440 -34.18 -5.19 3.39
CA CYS A 440 -34.12 -5.85 2.08
C CYS A 440 -32.68 -5.97 1.57
N LEU A 441 -32.47 -6.47 0.36
CA LEU A 441 -31.15 -6.62 -0.25
C LEU A 441 -30.29 -5.35 -0.18
N LEU A 442 -30.90 -4.18 -0.34
CA LEU A 442 -30.22 -2.87 -0.34
C LEU A 442 -29.60 -2.52 1.02
N ASP A 443 -30.08 -3.15 2.10
CA ASP A 443 -29.54 -2.97 3.45
C ASP A 443 -28.28 -3.82 3.73
N GLY A 444 -27.80 -4.60 2.75
CA GLY A 444 -26.62 -5.46 2.93
C GLY A 444 -25.34 -4.71 3.28
N THR A 445 -25.15 -3.51 2.73
CA THR A 445 -24.01 -2.63 3.07
C THR A 445 -24.10 -2.14 4.52
N ARG A 446 -25.31 -1.87 5.02
CA ARG A 446 -25.56 -1.46 6.41
C ARG A 446 -25.27 -2.58 7.40
N LEU A 447 -25.62 -3.83 7.06
CA LEU A 447 -25.24 -4.98 7.88
C LEU A 447 -23.71 -5.12 7.97
N LEU A 448 -23.02 -4.97 6.83
CA LEU A 448 -21.57 -5.02 6.81
C LEU A 448 -20.99 -3.91 7.67
N ALA A 449 -21.44 -2.66 7.53
CA ALA A 449 -21.01 -1.54 8.36
C ALA A 449 -21.20 -1.81 9.86
N LEU A 450 -22.36 -2.33 10.26
CA LEU A 450 -22.66 -2.72 11.66
C LEU A 450 -21.64 -3.73 12.19
N LEU A 451 -21.32 -4.76 11.39
CA LEU A 451 -20.34 -5.77 11.75
C LEU A 451 -18.92 -5.19 11.82
N LEU A 452 -18.52 -4.31 10.89
CA LEU A 452 -17.19 -3.72 10.89
C LEU A 452 -16.98 -2.70 12.01
N ASN A 453 -18.03 -1.98 12.41
CA ASN A 453 -17.97 -1.04 13.54
C ASN A 453 -17.73 -1.76 14.87
N SER A 454 -18.26 -2.97 15.03
CA SER A 454 -18.04 -3.77 16.24
C SER A 454 -16.79 -4.64 16.15
N LEU A 455 -16.53 -5.20 14.98
CA LEU A 455 -15.50 -6.21 14.78
C LEU A 455 -14.27 -5.71 14.04
N TYR A 456 -14.11 -4.47 13.61
CA TYR A 456 -12.86 -4.06 12.92
C TYR A 456 -12.58 -2.56 13.09
N ALA A 457 -13.07 -1.95 14.18
CA ALA A 457 -13.01 -0.50 14.44
C ALA A 457 -11.62 0.11 14.27
N GLU A 458 -10.57 -0.66 14.55
CA GLU A 458 -9.16 -0.25 14.47
C GLU A 458 -8.62 -0.08 13.03
N LEU A 459 -9.33 -0.57 12.01
CA LEU A 459 -8.84 -0.56 10.63
C LEU A 459 -9.39 0.64 9.82
N HIS A 460 -8.59 1.70 9.72
CA HIS A 460 -8.99 2.97 9.08
C HIS A 460 -9.25 2.90 7.58
N TYR A 461 -8.67 1.94 6.86
CA TYR A 461 -9.00 1.77 5.44
C TYR A 461 -10.47 1.35 5.24
N LEU A 462 -11.13 0.81 6.28
CA LEU A 462 -12.56 0.45 6.26
C LEU A 462 -13.48 1.62 6.59
N ASP A 463 -12.98 2.81 6.94
CA ASP A 463 -13.80 3.96 7.34
C ASP A 463 -14.76 4.41 6.22
N ILE A 464 -14.46 4.10 4.95
CA ILE A 464 -15.35 4.34 3.81
C ILE A 464 -16.66 3.52 3.84
N ILE A 465 -16.72 2.47 4.66
CA ILE A 465 -17.91 1.61 4.79
C ILE A 465 -18.79 2.05 5.97
N ARG A 466 -18.25 2.84 6.92
CA ARG A 466 -18.83 3.04 8.24
C ARG A 466 -19.87 4.15 8.32
#